data_AF-A0A1S8FEU0-F1
#
_entry.id   AF-A0A1S8FEU0-F1
#
_cell.length_a   1.000
_cell.length_b   1.000
_cell.length_c   1.000
_cell.angle_alpha   90.00
_cell.angle_beta   90.00
_cell.angle_gamma   90.00
#
_symmetry.space_group_name_H-M   'P 1'
#
loop_
_entity.id
_entity.type
_entity.pdbx_description
1 polymer ?
#
loop_
_entity_poly.entity_id
_entity_poly.type
_entity_poly.pdbx_seq_one_letter_code
_entity_poly.pdbx_strand_id
1 'polypeptide(L)'
;MQQFSSTDAKQRFGQLLKASASAPVAIEKHGKIQAYLASPEFFERAKKNDPDNSARKLARANQALIEKDRLIRHQRIAFDLATSTPGKRELLIKTALAVVERWRVERLCSVDYIQKWEHILKMSPQKMAATMVSDIDGWGTSLRQNSPWIGVHA
;
A
#
# COMPACT_ATOMS: atom_id res chain seq x y z
N MET A 1 23.85 -0.49 29.25
CA MET A 1 22.55 0.18 29.45
C MET A 1 22.28 0.18 30.95
N GLN A 2 22.11 1.34 31.58
CA GLN A 2 21.80 1.39 33.01
C GLN A 2 20.36 0.97 33.27
N GLN A 3 20.10 0.36 34.43
CA GLN A 3 18.79 -0.11 34.86
C GLN A 3 18.38 0.61 36.16
N PHE A 4 17.12 1.04 36.22
CA PHE A 4 16.51 1.64 37.40
C PHE A 4 15.29 0.83 37.79
N SER A 5 15.06 0.58 39.08
CA SER A 5 13.78 0.03 39.51
C SER A 5 12.66 1.07 39.31
N SER A 6 11.41 0.62 39.22
CA SER A 6 10.25 1.52 39.15
C SER A 6 10.14 2.45 40.36
N THR A 7 10.70 2.04 41.50
CA THR A 7 10.79 2.87 42.71
C THR A 7 11.89 3.93 42.55
N ASP A 8 13.07 3.56 42.07
CA ASP A 8 14.18 4.50 41.83
C ASP A 8 13.86 5.50 40.73
N ALA A 9 13.14 5.07 39.68
CA ALA A 9 12.70 5.95 38.62
C ALA A 9 11.79 7.08 39.13
N LYS A 10 10.96 6.79 40.14
CA LYS A 10 10.08 7.79 40.79
C LYS A 10 10.86 8.67 41.75
N GLN A 11 11.69 8.07 42.61
CA GLN A 11 12.37 8.77 43.70
C GLN A 11 13.61 9.56 43.23
N ARG A 12 14.22 9.14 42.11
CA ARG A 12 15.50 9.68 41.60
C ARG A 12 15.39 10.11 40.14
N PHE A 13 14.23 10.67 39.77
CA PHE A 13 13.91 11.01 38.38
C PHE A 13 14.96 11.93 37.72
N GLY A 14 15.49 12.94 38.43
CA GLY A 14 16.53 13.81 37.89
C GLY A 14 17.84 13.10 37.54
N GLN A 15 18.22 12.07 38.30
CA GLN A 15 19.39 11.25 38.00
C GLN A 15 19.13 10.31 36.82
N LEU A 16 17.91 9.79 36.72
CA LEU A 16 17.45 9.00 35.58
C LEU A 16 17.44 9.83 34.29
N LEU A 17 17.00 11.10 34.33
CA LEU A 17 17.09 12.03 33.19
C LEU A 17 18.55 12.29 32.80
N LYS A 18 19.42 12.58 33.78
CA LYS A 18 20.86 12.79 33.54
C LYS A 18 21.52 11.57 32.91
N ALA A 19 21.19 10.36 33.38
CA ALA A 19 21.66 9.12 32.77
C ALA A 19 21.16 8.94 31.33
N SER A 20 19.87 9.25 31.08
CA SER A 20 19.25 9.13 29.75
C SER A 20 19.83 10.08 28.69
N ALA A 21 20.51 11.15 29.12
CA ALA A 21 21.19 12.09 28.23
C ALA A 21 22.44 11.45 27.58
N SER A 22 23.10 10.52 28.27
CA SER A 22 24.32 9.87 27.78
C SER A 22 24.04 8.55 27.05
N ALA A 23 23.01 7.80 27.46
CA ALA A 23 22.59 6.57 26.80
C ALA A 23 21.16 6.20 27.22
N PRO A 24 20.41 5.38 26.46
CA PRO A 24 19.13 4.86 26.90
C PRO A 24 19.24 4.10 28.24
N VAL A 25 18.21 4.21 29.07
CA VAL A 25 18.11 3.63 30.41
C VAL A 25 16.85 2.77 30.49
N ALA A 26 16.94 1.58 31.08
CA ALA A 26 15.80 0.70 31.30
C ALA A 26 15.17 0.95 32.67
N ILE A 27 13.84 0.95 32.73
CA ILE A 27 13.06 1.00 33.97
C ILE A 27 12.42 -0.37 34.18
N GLU A 28 12.72 -0.99 35.32
CA GLU A 28 12.32 -2.36 35.64
C GLU A 28 11.34 -2.43 36.81
N LYS A 29 10.43 -3.39 36.76
CA LYS A 29 9.55 -3.73 37.88
C LYS A 29 9.52 -5.24 38.03
N HIS A 30 9.88 -5.73 39.22
CA HIS A 30 9.94 -7.16 39.54
C HIS A 30 10.72 -7.98 38.49
N GLY A 31 11.91 -7.51 38.11
CA GLY A 31 12.80 -8.20 37.17
C GLY A 31 12.36 -8.16 35.70
N LYS A 32 11.32 -7.38 35.36
CA LYS A 32 10.88 -7.17 33.97
C LYS A 32 11.07 -5.71 33.57
N ILE A 33 11.67 -5.47 32.41
CA ILE A 33 11.76 -4.14 31.80
C ILE A 33 10.35 -3.69 31.41
N GLN A 34 9.92 -2.56 31.96
CA GLN A 34 8.61 -1.95 31.70
C GLN A 34 8.70 -0.80 30.70
N ALA A 35 9.82 -0.09 30.69
CA ALA A 35 10.03 1.04 29.79
C ALA A 35 11.52 1.28 29.54
N TYR A 36 11.82 1.96 28.43
CA TYR A 36 13.11 2.58 28.20
C TYR A 36 12.94 4.09 28.16
N LEU A 37 13.82 4.82 28.83
CA LEU A 37 13.94 6.26 28.67
C LEU A 37 15.20 6.57 27.86
N ALA A 38 15.05 7.38 26.82
CA ALA A 38 16.15 7.90 26.03
C ALA A 38 15.94 9.41 25.80
N SER A 39 17.02 10.15 25.57
CA SER A 39 16.89 11.51 25.08
C SER A 39 16.24 11.54 23.68
N PRO A 40 15.57 12.64 23.30
CA PRO A 40 14.99 12.78 21.96
C PRO A 40 16.01 12.54 20.84
N GLU A 41 17.25 12.99 21.02
CA GLU A 41 18.34 12.79 20.06
C GLU A 41 18.70 11.31 19.87
N PHE A 42 18.76 10.55 20.98
CA PHE A 42 19.02 9.11 20.91
C PHE A 42 17.85 8.37 20.25
N PHE A 43 16.61 8.74 20.58
CA PHE A 43 15.42 8.14 19.99
C PHE A 43 15.35 8.38 18.48
N GLU A 44 15.57 9.61 18.02
CA GLU A 44 15.56 9.94 16.59
C GLU A 44 16.72 9.27 15.83
N ARG A 45 17.89 9.14 16.45
CA ARG A 45 19.02 8.39 15.86
C ARG A 45 18.71 6.91 15.73
N ALA A 46 18.16 6.29 16.78
CA ALA A 46 17.74 4.89 16.76
C ALA A 46 16.65 4.66 15.69
N LYS A 47 15.69 5.58 15.57
CA LYS A 47 14.62 5.53 14.56
C LYS A 47 15.13 5.72 13.13
N LYS A 48 16.15 6.56 12.92
CA LYS A 48 16.82 6.72 11.61
C LYS A 48 17.64 5.49 11.23
N ASN A 49 18.26 4.86 12.23
CA ASN A 49 19.11 3.68 12.06
C ASN A 49 18.32 2.37 12.13
N ASP A 50 17.00 2.41 12.32
CA ASP A 50 16.15 1.23 12.33
C ASP A 50 16.06 0.65 10.90
N PRO A 51 16.71 -0.49 10.63
CA PRO A 51 16.71 -1.09 9.30
C PRO A 51 15.31 -1.57 8.88
N ASP A 52 14.40 -1.81 9.83
CA ASP A 52 13.01 -2.15 9.52
C ASP A 52 12.23 -0.93 8.99
N ASN A 53 12.52 0.26 9.52
CA ASN A 53 11.91 1.51 9.01
C ASN A 53 12.40 1.85 7.60
N SER A 54 13.70 1.69 7.32
CA SER A 54 14.25 1.91 5.97
C SER A 54 13.72 0.88 4.97
N ALA A 55 13.63 -0.41 5.35
CA ALA A 55 13.04 -1.45 4.52
C ALA A 55 11.56 -1.17 4.20
N ARG A 56 10.75 -0.75 5.20
CA ARG A 56 9.35 -0.37 4.98
C ARG A 56 9.20 0.84 4.06
N LYS A 57 10.07 1.84 4.18
CA LYS A 57 10.07 3.02 3.28
C LYS A 57 10.38 2.60 1.85
N LEU A 58 11.41 1.76 1.66
CA LEU A 58 11.77 1.24 0.35
C LEU A 58 10.64 0.40 -0.25
N ALA A 59 10.00 -0.47 0.54
CA ALA A 59 8.86 -1.27 0.11
C ALA A 59 7.68 -0.40 -0.36
N ARG A 60 7.36 0.68 0.37
CA ARG A 60 6.31 1.64 -0.06
C ARG A 60 6.68 2.36 -1.34
N ALA A 61 7.93 2.79 -1.49
CA ALA A 61 8.41 3.44 -2.71
C ALA A 61 8.31 2.49 -3.92
N ASN A 62 8.74 1.24 -3.76
CA ASN A 62 8.62 0.22 -4.79
C ASN A 62 7.15 -0.07 -5.16
N GLN A 63 6.27 -0.17 -4.17
CA GLN A 63 4.85 -0.36 -4.41
C GLN A 63 4.23 0.81 -5.19
N ALA A 64 4.66 2.05 -4.90
CA ALA A 64 4.21 3.23 -5.63
C ALA A 64 4.69 3.23 -7.09
N LEU A 65 5.91 2.76 -7.36
CA LEU A 65 6.41 2.58 -8.73
C LEU A 65 5.59 1.53 -9.50
N ILE A 66 5.34 0.37 -8.90
CA ILE A 66 4.53 -0.68 -9.52
C ILE A 66 3.12 -0.16 -9.83
N GLU A 67 2.53 0.61 -8.91
CA GLU A 67 1.21 1.19 -9.12
C GLU A 67 1.21 2.25 -10.21
N LYS A 68 2.26 3.08 -10.30
CA LYS A 68 2.43 4.02 -11.40
C LYS A 68 2.47 3.30 -12.75
N ASP A 69 3.20 2.20 -12.86
CA ASP A 69 3.27 1.41 -14.09
C ASP A 69 1.91 0.81 -14.44
N ARG A 70 1.17 0.30 -13.45
CA ARG A 70 -0.22 -0.15 -13.64
C ARG A 70 -1.13 0.96 -14.13
N LEU A 71 -1.01 2.17 -13.58
CA LEU A 71 -1.78 3.33 -14.01
C LEU A 71 -1.45 3.72 -15.46
N ILE A 72 -0.17 3.78 -15.82
CA ILE A 72 0.27 4.06 -17.20
C ILE A 72 -0.31 3.03 -18.17
N ARG A 73 -0.27 1.74 -17.83
CA ARG A 73 -0.89 0.71 -18.67
C ARG A 73 -2.39 0.95 -18.86
N HIS A 74 -3.12 1.26 -17.78
CA HIS A 74 -4.55 1.55 -17.87
C HIS A 74 -4.85 2.83 -18.65
N GLN A 75 -3.98 3.84 -18.61
CA GLN A 75 -4.10 5.04 -19.45
C GLN A 75 -3.96 4.70 -20.93
N ARG A 76 -3.05 3.80 -21.31
CA ARG A 76 -2.90 3.32 -22.70
C ARG A 76 -4.14 2.53 -23.16
N ILE A 77 -4.68 1.67 -22.30
CA ILE A 77 -5.93 0.95 -22.58
C ILE A 77 -7.10 1.94 -22.74
N ALA A 78 -7.21 2.92 -21.84
CA ALA A 78 -8.23 3.96 -21.89
C ALA A 78 -8.13 4.79 -23.19
N PHE A 79 -6.91 5.10 -23.62
CA PHE A 79 -6.67 5.77 -24.90
C PHE A 79 -7.13 4.90 -26.08
N ASP A 80 -6.80 3.61 -26.10
CA ASP A 80 -7.25 2.69 -27.14
C ASP A 80 -8.79 2.58 -27.16
N LEU A 81 -9.44 2.51 -26.00
CA LEU A 81 -10.90 2.49 -25.88
C LEU A 81 -11.53 3.75 -26.47
N ALA A 82 -10.93 4.92 -26.23
CA ALA A 82 -11.47 6.19 -26.71
C ALA A 82 -11.24 6.43 -28.21
N THR A 83 -10.10 5.97 -28.75
CA THR A 83 -9.62 6.39 -30.08
C THR A 83 -9.62 5.30 -31.14
N SER A 84 -9.65 4.01 -30.75
CA SER A 84 -9.63 2.91 -31.71
C SER A 84 -10.92 2.83 -32.54
N THR A 85 -10.82 2.18 -33.70
CA THR A 85 -11.97 1.84 -34.54
C THR A 85 -13.00 1.01 -33.76
N PRO A 86 -14.30 1.08 -34.12
CA PRO A 86 -15.36 0.35 -33.40
C PRO A 86 -15.08 -1.15 -33.25
N GLY A 87 -14.65 -1.83 -34.32
CA GLY A 87 -14.35 -3.28 -34.26
C GLY A 87 -13.19 -3.64 -33.32
N LYS A 88 -12.10 -2.85 -33.32
CA LYS A 88 -10.97 -3.08 -32.39
C LYS A 88 -11.41 -2.85 -30.94
N ARG A 89 -12.20 -1.79 -30.71
CA ARG A 89 -12.74 -1.45 -29.40
C ARG A 89 -13.67 -2.54 -28.86
N GLU A 90 -14.59 -3.03 -29.68
CA GLU A 90 -15.50 -4.12 -29.33
C GLU A 90 -14.73 -5.40 -28.98
N LEU A 91 -13.70 -5.74 -29.77
CA LEU A 91 -12.84 -6.89 -29.48
C LEU A 91 -12.12 -6.74 -28.13
N LEU A 92 -11.61 -5.54 -27.83
CA LEU A 92 -10.94 -5.25 -26.56
C LEU A 92 -11.88 -5.43 -25.36
N ILE A 93 -13.11 -4.90 -25.46
CA ILE A 93 -14.14 -5.04 -24.41
C ILE A 93 -14.58 -6.50 -24.28
N LYS A 94 -14.82 -7.19 -25.40
CA LYS A 94 -15.22 -8.60 -25.43
C LYS A 94 -14.18 -9.50 -24.76
N THR A 95 -12.90 -9.24 -25.01
CA THR A 95 -11.80 -10.01 -24.40
C THR A 95 -11.76 -9.79 -22.89
N ALA A 96 -11.90 -8.54 -22.42
CA ALA A 96 -11.96 -8.24 -20.98
C ALA A 96 -13.18 -8.89 -20.31
N LEU A 97 -14.37 -8.88 -20.95
CA LEU A 97 -15.56 -9.56 -20.46
C LEU A 97 -15.35 -11.07 -20.32
N ALA A 98 -14.71 -11.71 -21.30
CA ALA A 98 -14.41 -13.14 -21.23
C ALA A 98 -13.48 -13.49 -20.06
N VAL A 99 -12.53 -12.62 -19.74
CA VAL A 99 -11.65 -12.79 -18.56
C VAL A 99 -12.43 -12.68 -17.26
N VAL A 100 -13.31 -11.68 -17.13
CA VAL A 100 -14.15 -11.51 -15.94
C VAL A 100 -15.10 -12.71 -15.76
N GLU A 101 -15.68 -13.21 -16.85
CA GLU A 101 -16.55 -14.39 -16.78
C GLU A 101 -15.77 -15.65 -16.38
N ARG A 102 -14.55 -15.81 -16.91
CA ARG A 102 -13.65 -16.87 -16.47
C ARG A 102 -13.37 -16.78 -14.97
N TRP A 103 -13.09 -15.59 -14.42
CA TRP A 103 -12.89 -15.41 -12.98
C TRP A 103 -14.11 -15.83 -12.16
N ARG A 104 -15.32 -15.58 -12.67
CA ARG A 104 -16.58 -16.00 -12.03
C ARG A 104 -16.72 -17.51 -12.03
N VAL A 105 -16.61 -18.15 -13.19
CA VAL A 105 -16.84 -19.60 -13.36
C VAL A 105 -15.81 -20.40 -12.57
N GLU A 106 -14.53 -20.02 -12.67
CA GLU A 106 -13.41 -20.71 -12.01
C GLU A 106 -13.19 -20.23 -10.56
N ARG A 107 -13.97 -19.26 -10.07
CA ARG A 107 -13.85 -18.67 -8.71
C ARG A 107 -12.44 -18.13 -8.40
N LEU A 108 -11.82 -17.46 -9.37
CA LEU A 108 -10.45 -16.96 -9.27
C LEU A 108 -10.34 -15.56 -8.65
N CYS A 109 -11.46 -14.86 -8.48
CA CYS A 109 -11.49 -13.51 -7.96
C CYS A 109 -12.68 -13.32 -7.01
N SER A 110 -12.60 -12.32 -6.12
CA SER A 110 -13.73 -12.02 -5.22
C SER A 110 -14.94 -11.51 -6.00
N VAL A 111 -16.13 -11.74 -5.42
CA VAL A 111 -17.40 -11.29 -6.01
C VAL A 111 -17.40 -9.77 -6.19
N ASP A 112 -16.82 -9.01 -5.27
CA ASP A 112 -16.76 -7.54 -5.33
C ASP A 112 -15.97 -7.05 -6.56
N TYR A 113 -14.80 -7.65 -6.83
CA TYR A 113 -14.01 -7.30 -8.01
C TYR A 113 -14.75 -7.62 -9.31
N ILE A 114 -15.40 -8.79 -9.37
CA ILE A 114 -16.19 -9.20 -10.53
C ILE A 114 -17.31 -8.20 -10.78
N GLN A 115 -18.11 -7.87 -9.76
CA GLN A 115 -19.22 -6.93 -9.89
C GLN A 115 -18.77 -5.53 -10.30
N LYS A 116 -17.66 -5.03 -9.74
CA LYS A 116 -17.10 -3.72 -10.11
C LYS A 116 -16.65 -3.71 -11.56
N TRP A 117 -15.94 -4.74 -12.01
CA TRP A 117 -15.50 -4.81 -13.40
C TRP A 117 -16.65 -4.96 -14.38
N GLU A 118 -17.65 -5.77 -14.08
CA GLU A 118 -18.85 -5.87 -14.91
C GLU A 118 -19.59 -4.53 -15.02
N HIS A 119 -19.69 -3.78 -13.92
CA HIS A 119 -20.30 -2.47 -13.94
C HIS A 119 -19.53 -1.51 -14.85
N ILE A 120 -18.19 -1.50 -14.76
CA ILE A 120 -17.31 -0.68 -15.60
C ILE A 120 -17.40 -1.08 -17.08
N LEU A 121 -17.38 -2.39 -17.38
CA LEU A 121 -17.39 -2.92 -18.75
C LEU A 121 -18.73 -2.71 -19.47
N LYS A 122 -19.82 -2.46 -18.72
CA LYS A 122 -21.14 -2.09 -19.26
C LYS A 122 -21.29 -0.59 -19.58
N MET A 123 -20.30 0.24 -19.20
CA MET A 123 -20.34 1.68 -19.49
C MET A 123 -20.07 1.97 -20.97
N SER A 124 -20.40 3.20 -21.40
CA SER A 124 -19.92 3.69 -22.70
C SER A 124 -18.39 3.71 -22.73
N PRO A 125 -17.75 3.50 -23.89
CA PRO A 125 -16.28 3.44 -23.99
C PRO A 125 -15.57 4.65 -23.37
N GLN A 126 -16.13 5.85 -23.53
CA GLN A 126 -15.60 7.08 -22.97
C GLN A 126 -15.67 7.10 -21.45
N LYS A 127 -16.81 6.67 -20.89
CA LYS A 127 -17.00 6.62 -19.44
C LYS A 127 -16.16 5.50 -18.81
N MET A 128 -16.05 4.36 -19.49
CA MET A 128 -15.18 3.25 -19.10
C MET A 128 -13.72 3.72 -19.02
N ALA A 129 -13.22 4.36 -20.09
CA ALA A 129 -11.86 4.90 -20.16
C ALA A 129 -11.57 5.89 -19.01
N ALA A 130 -12.47 6.85 -18.76
CA ALA A 130 -12.33 7.80 -17.67
C ALA A 130 -12.36 7.13 -16.29
N THR A 131 -13.22 6.13 -16.11
CA THR A 131 -13.37 5.42 -14.84
C THR A 131 -12.11 4.63 -14.49
N MET A 132 -11.53 3.89 -15.45
CA MET A 132 -10.34 3.04 -15.25
C MET A 132 -9.09 3.79 -14.75
N VAL A 133 -8.95 5.06 -15.12
CA VAL A 133 -7.79 5.90 -14.74
C VAL A 133 -8.03 6.73 -13.48
N SER A 134 -9.24 6.69 -12.93
CA SER A 134 -9.62 7.39 -11.70
C SER A 134 -9.39 6.51 -10.46
N ASP A 135 -9.72 7.05 -9.29
CA ASP A 135 -9.63 6.33 -8.01
C ASP A 135 -10.91 5.55 -7.65
N ILE A 136 -12.03 5.74 -8.36
CA ILE A 136 -13.31 5.03 -8.19
C ILE A 136 -13.65 4.74 -6.72
N ASP A 137 -13.93 5.78 -5.93
CA ASP A 137 -14.27 5.65 -4.52
C ASP A 137 -13.25 4.81 -3.70
N GLY A 138 -11.95 4.96 -4.01
CA GLY A 138 -10.85 4.25 -3.36
C GLY A 138 -10.50 2.87 -3.93
N TRP A 139 -11.17 2.44 -5.01
CA TRP A 139 -10.92 1.15 -5.67
C TRP A 139 -9.87 1.19 -6.78
N GLY A 140 -9.41 2.37 -7.20
CA GLY A 140 -8.58 2.54 -8.40
C GLY A 140 -7.35 1.63 -8.41
N THR A 141 -6.54 1.68 -7.35
CA THR A 141 -5.34 0.83 -7.23
C THR A 141 -5.69 -0.65 -7.19
N SER A 142 -6.67 -1.03 -6.39
CA SER A 142 -7.09 -2.43 -6.24
C SER A 142 -7.61 -3.03 -7.54
N LEU A 143 -8.38 -2.26 -8.32
CA LEU A 143 -8.88 -2.68 -9.62
C LEU A 143 -7.74 -2.79 -10.63
N ARG A 144 -6.83 -1.81 -10.70
CA ARG A 144 -5.68 -1.88 -11.62
C ARG A 144 -4.73 -3.03 -11.33
N GLN A 145 -4.65 -3.48 -10.08
CA GLN A 145 -3.95 -4.71 -9.69
C GLN A 145 -4.59 -5.96 -10.29
N ASN A 146 -5.92 -6.00 -10.32
CA ASN A 146 -6.73 -7.11 -10.82
C ASN A 146 -7.39 -6.73 -12.15
N SER A 147 -6.57 -6.44 -13.17
CA SER A 147 -7.06 -5.94 -14.46
C SER A 147 -7.53 -7.09 -15.38
N PRO A 148 -8.68 -6.97 -16.05
CA PRO A 148 -9.15 -7.98 -17.00
C PRO A 148 -8.45 -7.90 -18.37
N TRP A 149 -7.63 -6.87 -18.62
CA TRP A 149 -6.87 -6.72 -19.87
C TRP A 149 -5.51 -7.42 -19.80
N ILE A 150 -5.55 -8.75 -19.76
CA ILE A 150 -4.34 -9.59 -19.69
C ILE A 150 -3.54 -9.47 -21.01
N GLY A 151 -2.24 -9.16 -20.90
CA GLY A 151 -1.32 -9.08 -22.05
C GLY A 151 -1.43 -7.80 -22.90
N VAL A 152 -2.35 -6.89 -22.58
CA VAL A 152 -2.52 -5.62 -23.31
C VAL A 152 -1.57 -4.57 -22.75
N HIS A 153 -0.75 -3.97 -23.61
CA HIS A 153 0.31 -3.00 -23.21
C HIS A 153 1.23 -3.54 -22.10
N ALA A 154 1.43 -4.87 -22.07
CA ALA A 154 2.26 -5.58 -21.10
C ALA A 154 3.74 -5.23 -21.22
#